data_AF-A0AB74V7W6-F1
#
_entry.id   AF-A0AB74V7W6-F1
#
_cell.length_a   1.000
_cell.length_b   1.000
_cell.length_c   1.000
_cell.angle_alpha   90.00
_cell.angle_beta   90.00
_cell.angle_gamma   90.00
#
_symmetry.space_group_name_H-M   'P 1'
#
loop_
_entity.id
_entity.type
_entity.pdbx_description
1 polymer ?
#
loop_
_entity_poly.entity_id
_entity_poly.type
_entity_poly.pdbx_seq_one_letter_code
_entity_poly.pdbx_strand_id
1 'polypeptide(L)'
;MKRSTVLMGLLQGAGLASLLLLAACGKHDEPATPAATPAGSAAPAASVLPTPAPAHTAAAAPAASSAIAPATTTAAAAAPVPLAFAKLTVGDAVDKGHQVTHAAERFDADDHTLYASVATVGSSRDATIDATWRYLEGGGQLVSKISQSIATDGPAITTFQVHNPDLWPEGKYTVDITVDGKPAASQDFRIGKS
;
A
#
# COMPACT_ATOMS: atom_id res chain seq x y z
N MET A 1 17.54 -42.41 -30.62
CA MET A 1 17.69 -41.11 -31.31
C MET A 1 17.81 -40.04 -30.24
N LYS A 2 18.82 -39.17 -30.13
CA LYS A 2 20.14 -39.03 -30.77
C LYS A 2 21.02 -38.42 -29.65
N ARG A 3 22.11 -39.10 -29.31
CA ARG A 3 23.11 -38.64 -28.34
C ARG A 3 24.03 -37.64 -29.06
N SER A 4 24.33 -36.51 -28.45
CA SER A 4 25.48 -35.67 -28.82
C SER A 4 26.20 -35.21 -27.57
N THR A 5 27.11 -36.07 -27.13
CA THR A 5 28.29 -35.71 -26.33
C THR A 5 29.33 -35.12 -27.29
N VAL A 6 30.10 -34.12 -26.84
CA VAL A 6 31.59 -34.03 -26.94
C VAL A 6 32.07 -32.58 -27.07
N LEU A 7 32.88 -32.21 -26.08
CA LEU A 7 34.09 -31.36 -26.06
C LEU A 7 34.21 -30.19 -27.06
N MET A 8 34.69 -29.04 -26.58
CA MET A 8 36.13 -28.68 -26.62
C MET A 8 36.28 -27.15 -26.60
N GLY A 9 37.12 -26.62 -25.70
CA GLY A 9 37.51 -25.22 -25.76
C GLY A 9 38.09 -24.61 -24.48
N LEU A 10 39.11 -25.24 -23.88
CA LEU A 10 40.08 -24.50 -23.05
C LEU A 10 40.92 -23.63 -23.98
N LEU A 11 40.99 -22.30 -23.79
CA LEU A 11 42.26 -21.52 -23.80
C LEU A 11 42.09 -20.01 -23.53
N GLN A 12 43.09 -19.47 -22.80
CA GLN A 12 43.51 -18.06 -22.63
C GLN A 12 42.79 -17.27 -21.51
N GLY A 13 43.45 -16.67 -20.52
CA GLY A 13 44.87 -16.35 -20.31
C GLY A 13 45.04 -14.86 -19.97
N ALA A 14 45.79 -14.56 -18.90
CA ALA A 14 46.20 -13.23 -18.40
C ALA A 14 45.06 -12.36 -17.83
N GLY A 15 45.02 -11.97 -16.55
CA GLY A 15 46.11 -11.50 -15.72
C GLY A 15 46.07 -9.96 -15.74
N LEU A 16 45.50 -9.33 -14.71
CA LEU A 16 45.76 -7.94 -14.35
C LEU A 16 45.40 -7.73 -12.88
N ALA A 17 46.43 -7.36 -12.12
CA ALA A 17 46.38 -6.97 -10.72
C ALA A 17 45.47 -5.76 -10.52
N SER A 18 44.77 -5.72 -9.39
CA SER A 18 44.23 -4.47 -8.83
C SER A 18 44.33 -4.52 -7.33
N LEU A 19 45.46 -4.00 -6.83
CA LEU A 19 45.57 -3.39 -5.51
C LEU A 19 44.76 -2.09 -5.54
N LEU A 20 43.81 -1.91 -4.62
CA LEU A 20 43.33 -0.59 -4.20
C LEU A 20 42.84 -0.62 -2.74
N LEU A 21 43.79 -0.25 -1.87
CA LEU A 21 43.67 0.67 -0.72
C LEU A 21 42.42 0.55 0.18
N LEU A 22 42.62 -0.10 1.34
CA LEU A 22 41.88 0.18 2.57
C LEU A 22 42.34 1.54 3.12
N ALA A 23 41.54 2.58 2.91
CA ALA A 23 41.62 3.81 3.69
C ALA A 23 40.25 4.04 4.34
N ALA A 24 40.21 3.72 5.63
CA ALA A 24 39.08 3.89 6.52
C ALA A 24 38.72 5.38 6.67
N CYS A 25 37.47 5.73 6.37
CA CYS A 25 36.84 6.92 6.92
C CYS A 25 35.33 6.62 7.06
N GLY A 26 35.00 5.85 8.10
CA GLY A 26 33.63 5.51 8.48
C GLY A 26 33.42 5.94 9.93
N LYS A 27 32.80 7.11 10.07
CA LYS A 27 32.43 7.76 11.31
C LYS A 27 31.00 7.31 11.65
N HIS A 28 30.85 6.39 12.60
CA HIS A 28 29.63 6.15 13.39
C HIS A 28 30.02 5.21 14.54
N ASP A 29 30.11 5.73 15.76
CA ASP A 29 29.02 5.96 16.72
C ASP A 29 28.65 4.65 17.42
N GLU A 30 29.03 4.62 18.69
CA GLU A 30 28.98 3.50 19.62
C GLU A 30 27.59 3.48 20.29
N PRO A 31 26.88 2.34 20.34
CA PRO A 31 25.61 2.24 21.01
C PRO A 31 25.80 1.99 22.50
N ALA A 32 25.12 2.77 23.34
CA ALA A 32 24.94 2.44 24.76
C ALA A 32 23.54 2.88 25.25
N THR A 33 22.64 1.91 25.37
CA THR A 33 21.60 1.90 26.40
C THR A 33 22.28 1.52 27.72
N PRO A 34 21.89 2.02 28.92
CA PRO A 34 20.74 1.42 29.62
C PRO A 34 19.97 2.28 30.65
N ALA A 35 18.70 1.89 30.83
CA ALA A 35 17.99 1.65 32.10
C ALA A 35 17.31 2.78 32.92
N ALA A 36 16.03 2.47 33.21
CA ALA A 36 15.32 2.49 34.51
C ALA A 36 14.46 3.72 34.94
N THR A 37 13.13 3.47 34.94
CA THR A 37 12.05 3.64 35.98
C THR A 37 12.39 4.29 37.35
N PRO A 38 11.43 4.79 38.20
CA PRO A 38 9.95 4.62 38.22
C PRO A 38 9.07 5.82 38.75
N ALA A 39 7.75 5.57 38.87
CA ALA A 39 6.80 5.97 39.94
C ALA A 39 6.16 7.38 40.05
N GLY A 40 4.86 7.38 40.39
CA GLY A 40 4.13 8.45 41.11
C GLY A 40 2.90 9.02 40.37
N SER A 41 1.69 8.48 40.55
CA SER A 41 0.70 8.75 41.62
C SER A 41 -0.14 10.04 41.43
N ALA A 42 -1.48 9.87 41.34
CA ALA A 42 -2.53 10.63 42.05
C ALA A 42 -3.77 11.01 41.19
N ALA A 43 -4.90 10.34 41.46
CA ALA A 43 -6.24 10.93 41.55
C ALA A 43 -6.40 11.60 42.94
N PRO A 44 -7.48 12.31 43.35
CA PRO A 44 -8.85 12.48 42.81
C PRO A 44 -9.30 13.98 42.75
N ALA A 45 -10.53 14.39 42.41
CA ALA A 45 -11.68 14.47 43.32
C ALA A 45 -12.91 15.12 42.63
N ALA A 46 -14.09 14.68 43.05
CA ALA A 46 -15.42 15.19 42.73
C ALA A 46 -15.78 16.47 43.53
N SER A 47 -16.76 17.25 43.04
CA SER A 47 -17.69 18.09 43.82
C SER A 47 -18.71 18.77 42.90
N VAL A 48 -19.95 18.27 42.81
CA VAL A 48 -21.21 18.69 43.49
C VAL A 48 -21.98 19.89 42.88
N LEU A 49 -23.23 19.60 42.47
CA LEU A 49 -24.43 20.47 42.38
C LEU A 49 -24.77 21.11 43.76
N PRO A 50 -25.69 22.10 43.97
CA PRO A 50 -26.98 22.34 43.26
C PRO A 50 -27.45 23.84 43.21
N THR A 51 -28.72 24.09 42.79
CA THR A 51 -29.72 25.05 43.39
C THR A 51 -30.73 25.61 42.35
N PRO A 52 -32.01 25.92 42.72
CA PRO A 52 -33.20 25.59 41.93
C PRO A 52 -34.02 26.76 41.32
N ALA A 53 -35.11 26.33 40.66
CA ALA A 53 -36.26 26.95 39.97
C ALA A 53 -36.79 28.34 40.44
N PRO A 54 -37.63 29.01 39.60
CA PRO A 54 -39.07 28.70 39.59
C PRO A 54 -39.75 28.67 38.20
N ALA A 55 -40.88 27.99 38.18
CA ALA A 55 -41.83 27.90 37.07
C ALA A 55 -42.77 29.12 37.01
N HIS A 56 -43.17 29.52 35.81
CA HIS A 56 -44.41 30.27 35.60
C HIS A 56 -45.23 29.68 34.44
N THR A 57 -46.31 29.04 34.85
CA THR A 57 -47.65 28.82 34.30
C THR A 57 -48.08 29.57 33.02
N ALA A 58 -48.55 28.73 32.08
CA ALA A 58 -49.75 28.79 31.22
C ALA A 58 -49.90 29.78 30.03
N ALA A 59 -50.29 29.15 28.90
CA ALA A 59 -51.58 29.32 28.20
C ALA A 59 -51.49 29.64 26.68
N ALA A 60 -52.11 28.73 25.92
CA ALA A 60 -52.91 28.94 24.71
C ALA A 60 -52.27 29.46 23.39
N ALA A 61 -52.17 28.51 22.44
CA ALA A 61 -52.53 28.53 21.00
C ALA A 61 -52.78 29.90 20.29
N PRO A 62 -52.34 30.06 19.03
CA PRO A 62 -53.02 29.38 17.93
C PRO A 62 -52.09 28.70 16.91
N ALA A 63 -52.68 27.73 16.20
CA ALA A 63 -52.12 27.07 15.05
C ALA A 63 -51.80 28.09 13.93
N ALA A 64 -50.53 28.25 13.61
CA ALA A 64 -50.10 28.85 12.35
C ALA A 64 -49.87 27.71 11.35
N SER A 65 -50.81 27.61 10.41
CA SER A 65 -50.68 26.78 9.22
C SER A 65 -49.55 27.34 8.37
N SER A 66 -48.35 26.77 8.48
CA SER A 66 -47.25 27.03 7.56
C SER A 66 -47.24 25.94 6.52
N ALA A 67 -47.74 26.27 5.34
CA ALA A 67 -47.59 25.48 4.13
C ALA A 67 -46.12 25.09 3.97
N ILE A 68 -45.83 23.79 3.99
CA ILE A 68 -44.53 23.25 3.61
C ILE A 68 -44.46 23.41 2.09
N ALA A 69 -43.89 24.53 1.64
CA ALA A 69 -43.41 24.64 0.27
C ALA A 69 -42.41 23.49 0.04
N PRO A 70 -42.44 22.78 -1.10
CA PRO A 70 -41.40 21.82 -1.41
C PRO A 70 -40.09 22.59 -1.46
N ALA A 71 -39.23 22.40 -0.46
CA ALA A 71 -37.85 22.80 -0.55
C ALA A 71 -37.29 22.03 -1.75
N THR A 72 -37.11 22.72 -2.87
CA THR A 72 -36.21 22.29 -3.92
C THR A 72 -34.85 22.20 -3.25
N THR A 73 -34.49 21.00 -2.79
CA THR A 73 -33.11 20.66 -2.51
C THR A 73 -32.41 20.78 -3.86
N THR A 74 -31.88 21.97 -4.14
CA THR A 74 -30.82 22.13 -5.13
C THR A 74 -29.76 21.15 -4.70
N ALA A 75 -29.68 20.02 -5.41
CA ALA A 75 -28.60 19.07 -5.25
C ALA A 75 -27.32 19.88 -5.45
N ALA A 76 -26.59 20.11 -4.35
CA ALA A 76 -25.28 20.71 -4.43
C ALA A 76 -24.51 19.86 -5.42
N ALA A 77 -24.13 20.44 -6.56
CA ALA A 77 -23.28 19.79 -7.52
C ALA A 77 -22.04 19.33 -6.76
N ALA A 78 -21.90 18.02 -6.57
CA ALA A 78 -20.77 17.46 -5.87
C ALA A 78 -19.52 17.93 -6.61
N ALA A 79 -18.63 18.64 -5.91
CA ALA A 79 -17.36 19.02 -6.47
C ALA A 79 -16.66 17.76 -7.00
N PRO A 80 -15.97 17.82 -8.16
CA PRO A 80 -15.30 16.65 -8.70
C PRO A 80 -14.29 16.12 -7.67
N VAL A 81 -14.46 14.87 -7.27
CA VAL A 81 -13.56 14.20 -6.33
C VAL A 81 -12.29 13.85 -7.11
N PRO A 82 -11.11 14.37 -6.73
CA PRO A 82 -9.87 14.01 -7.39
C PRO A 82 -9.59 12.52 -7.20
N LEU A 83 -8.89 11.91 -8.15
CA LEU A 83 -8.47 10.52 -8.02
C LEU A 83 -7.65 10.31 -6.74
N ALA A 84 -8.03 9.31 -5.96
CA ALA A 84 -7.33 8.89 -4.76
C ALA A 84 -7.20 7.36 -4.73
N PHE A 85 -6.10 6.88 -4.15
CA PHE A 85 -5.93 5.48 -3.82
C PHE A 85 -6.90 5.09 -2.68
N ALA A 86 -7.54 3.93 -2.80
CA ALA A 86 -8.47 3.42 -1.80
C ALA A 86 -7.97 2.13 -1.14
N LYS A 87 -7.52 1.15 -1.92
CA LYS A 87 -7.07 -0.15 -1.41
C LYS A 87 -6.07 -0.83 -2.33
N LEU A 88 -5.13 -1.56 -1.74
CA LEU A 88 -4.24 -2.49 -2.41
C LEU A 88 -4.55 -3.90 -1.91
N THR A 89 -4.52 -4.89 -2.79
CA THR A 89 -4.67 -6.30 -2.45
C THR A 89 -3.76 -7.10 -3.35
N VAL A 90 -2.89 -7.92 -2.75
CA VAL A 90 -1.97 -8.80 -3.45
C VAL A 90 -2.48 -10.23 -3.34
N GLY A 91 -2.32 -11.01 -4.41
CA GLY A 91 -2.81 -12.38 -4.52
C GLY A 91 -2.28 -13.11 -5.74
N ASP A 92 -2.66 -14.37 -5.90
CA ASP A 92 -2.30 -15.24 -7.04
C ASP A 92 -3.47 -15.49 -8.02
N ALA A 93 -4.67 -15.01 -7.68
CA ALA A 93 -5.85 -15.17 -8.53
C ALA A 93 -6.71 -13.89 -8.60
N VAL A 94 -7.28 -13.63 -9.78
CA VAL A 94 -8.19 -12.50 -10.02
C VAL A 94 -9.45 -12.94 -10.76
N ASP A 95 -10.54 -12.21 -10.57
CA ASP A 95 -11.79 -12.39 -11.33
C ASP A 95 -11.89 -11.49 -12.57
N LYS A 96 -13.02 -11.58 -13.28
CA LYS A 96 -13.31 -10.79 -14.49
C LYS A 96 -13.39 -9.28 -14.24
N GLY A 97 -13.62 -8.87 -13.00
CA GLY A 97 -13.66 -7.48 -12.56
C GLY A 97 -12.32 -6.96 -12.04
N HIS A 98 -11.21 -7.67 -12.29
CA HIS A 98 -9.87 -7.30 -11.84
C HIS A 98 -9.73 -7.24 -10.31
N GLN A 99 -10.58 -7.98 -9.59
CA GLN A 99 -10.47 -8.12 -8.14
C GLN A 99 -9.66 -9.36 -7.81
N VAL A 100 -8.79 -9.26 -6.80
CA VAL A 100 -8.09 -10.43 -6.26
C VAL A 100 -9.09 -11.29 -5.49
N THR A 101 -9.23 -12.55 -5.90
CA THR A 101 -10.14 -13.53 -5.27
C THR A 101 -9.44 -14.38 -4.23
N HIS A 102 -8.13 -14.58 -4.39
CA HIS A 102 -7.28 -15.26 -3.42
C HIS A 102 -6.21 -14.29 -2.94
N ALA A 103 -6.51 -13.60 -1.84
CA ALA A 103 -5.59 -12.64 -1.23
C ALA A 103 -4.69 -13.37 -0.24
N ALA A 104 -3.38 -13.20 -0.39
CA ALA A 104 -2.37 -13.78 0.48
C ALA A 104 -1.19 -12.82 0.64
N GLU A 105 -0.46 -13.00 1.74
CA GLU A 105 0.82 -12.30 2.00
C GLU A 105 2.00 -13.27 1.90
N ARG A 106 1.72 -14.51 1.50
CA ARG A 106 2.63 -15.64 1.41
C ARG A 106 2.28 -16.41 0.16
N PHE A 107 3.25 -16.53 -0.73
CA PHE A 107 3.11 -17.23 -2.00
C PHE A 107 4.17 -18.31 -2.11
N ASP A 108 3.86 -19.37 -2.85
CA ASP A 108 4.82 -20.42 -3.10
C ASP A 108 5.80 -19.98 -4.19
N ALA A 109 7.05 -20.46 -4.13
CA ALA A 109 8.07 -20.12 -5.12
C ALA A 109 7.73 -20.62 -6.54
N ASP A 110 6.82 -21.60 -6.63
CA ASP A 110 6.30 -22.20 -7.86
C ASP A 110 5.16 -21.37 -8.49
N ASP A 111 4.59 -20.39 -7.77
CA ASP A 111 3.55 -19.52 -8.30
C ASP A 111 4.11 -18.58 -9.37
N HIS A 112 4.06 -18.98 -10.62
CA HIS A 112 4.63 -18.19 -11.73
C HIS A 112 3.99 -16.82 -11.93
N THR A 113 2.84 -16.54 -11.33
CA THR A 113 2.12 -15.28 -11.56
C THR A 113 1.57 -14.71 -10.27
N LEU A 114 1.90 -13.46 -9.99
CA LEU A 114 1.34 -12.70 -8.87
C LEU A 114 0.55 -11.50 -9.41
N TYR A 115 -0.45 -11.10 -8.64
CA TYR A 115 -1.35 -10.00 -8.97
C TYR A 115 -1.38 -8.99 -7.84
N ALA A 116 -1.36 -7.71 -8.20
CA ALA A 116 -1.66 -6.61 -7.30
C ALA A 116 -2.86 -5.84 -7.85
N SER A 117 -3.99 -5.89 -7.15
CA SER A 117 -5.19 -5.14 -7.47
C SER A 117 -5.23 -3.85 -6.65
N VAL A 118 -5.35 -2.73 -7.35
CA VAL A 118 -5.40 -1.38 -6.81
C VAL A 118 -6.79 -0.82 -7.05
N ALA A 119 -7.53 -0.58 -5.98
CA ALA A 119 -8.78 0.16 -6.02
C ALA A 119 -8.49 1.65 -5.89
N THR A 120 -9.05 2.44 -6.79
CA THR A 120 -9.02 3.91 -6.76
C THR A 120 -10.44 4.45 -6.71
N VAL A 121 -10.60 5.67 -6.21
CA VAL A 121 -11.87 6.41 -6.13
C VAL A 121 -11.68 7.81 -6.67
N GLY A 122 -12.78 8.47 -7.06
CA GLY A 122 -12.72 9.79 -7.70
C GLY A 122 -12.53 9.70 -9.21
N SER A 123 -12.15 10.81 -9.83
CA SER A 123 -12.06 10.93 -11.28
C SER A 123 -10.69 11.42 -11.74
N SER A 124 -10.20 10.86 -12.84
CA SER A 124 -9.04 11.35 -13.59
C SER A 124 -9.15 10.95 -15.07
N ARG A 125 -8.64 11.81 -15.96
CA ARG A 125 -8.56 11.51 -17.40
C ARG A 125 -7.23 10.88 -17.82
N ASP A 126 -6.19 11.11 -17.04
CA ASP A 126 -4.80 10.80 -17.41
C ASP A 126 -3.98 10.42 -16.16
N ALA A 127 -4.53 9.58 -15.28
CA ALA A 127 -3.79 9.14 -14.10
C ALA A 127 -2.82 8.02 -14.45
N THR A 128 -1.61 8.05 -13.92
CA THR A 128 -0.62 6.98 -14.09
C THR A 128 -0.40 6.26 -12.78
N ILE A 129 -0.59 4.94 -12.78
CA ILE A 129 -0.32 4.08 -11.63
C ILE A 129 0.89 3.20 -11.96
N ASP A 130 1.93 3.28 -11.14
CA ASP A 130 3.08 2.38 -11.22
C ASP A 130 3.05 1.38 -10.07
N ALA A 131 3.22 0.10 -10.39
CA ALA A 131 3.49 -0.96 -9.43
C ALA A 131 4.96 -1.38 -9.55
N THR A 132 5.73 -1.13 -8.49
CA THR A 132 7.15 -1.46 -8.40
C THR A 132 7.33 -2.61 -7.43
N TRP A 133 7.77 -3.76 -7.94
CA TRP A 133 8.00 -4.97 -7.18
C TRP A 133 9.48 -5.09 -6.86
N ARG A 134 9.82 -5.24 -5.58
CA ARG A 134 11.20 -5.36 -5.12
C ARG A 134 11.38 -6.57 -4.22
N TYR A 135 12.52 -7.21 -4.37
CA TYR A 135 13.00 -8.25 -3.49
C TYR A 135 13.89 -7.60 -2.43
N LEU A 136 13.46 -7.65 -1.18
CA LEU A 136 14.06 -6.91 -0.07
C LEU A 136 15.35 -7.54 0.45
N GLU A 137 15.56 -8.83 0.20
CA GLU A 137 16.80 -9.49 0.59
C GLU A 137 17.96 -9.00 -0.30
N GLY A 138 19.14 -8.82 0.29
CA GLY A 138 20.32 -8.38 -0.45
C GLY A 138 20.31 -6.90 -0.89
N GLY A 139 19.47 -6.04 -0.28
CA GLY A 139 19.53 -4.58 -0.47
C GLY A 139 18.41 -3.98 -1.32
N GLY A 140 17.30 -4.71 -1.56
CA GLY A 140 16.15 -4.17 -2.27
C GLY A 140 16.29 -4.22 -3.80
N GLN A 141 16.55 -5.40 -4.36
CA GLN A 141 16.65 -5.61 -5.81
C GLN A 141 15.31 -5.34 -6.51
N LEU A 142 15.31 -4.56 -7.58
CA LEU A 142 14.12 -4.39 -8.42
C LEU A 142 13.84 -5.70 -9.16
N VAL A 143 12.61 -6.22 -9.00
CA VAL A 143 12.15 -7.45 -9.65
C VAL A 143 11.38 -7.12 -10.91
N SER A 144 10.41 -6.21 -10.80
CA SER A 144 9.61 -5.75 -11.93
C SER A 144 9.05 -4.37 -11.65
N LYS A 145 8.80 -3.62 -12.71
CA LYS A 145 8.07 -2.34 -12.64
C LYS A 145 7.08 -2.28 -13.78
N ILE A 146 5.82 -2.06 -13.46
CA ILE A 146 4.72 -2.00 -14.42
C ILE A 146 4.05 -0.65 -14.24
N SER A 147 3.85 0.08 -15.34
CA SER A 147 3.21 1.39 -15.35
C SER A 147 1.95 1.31 -16.20
N GLN A 148 0.83 1.83 -15.70
CA GLN A 148 -0.45 1.82 -16.41
C GLN A 148 -1.11 3.19 -16.29
N SER A 149 -1.50 3.75 -17.43
CA SER A 149 -2.33 4.96 -17.47
C SER A 149 -3.81 4.59 -17.50
N ILE A 150 -4.61 5.27 -16.68
CA ILE A 150 -6.05 5.04 -16.53
C ILE A 150 -6.84 6.35 -16.67
N ALA A 151 -8.04 6.22 -17.24
CA ALA A 151 -9.06 7.25 -17.24
C ALA A 151 -10.31 6.68 -16.57
N THR A 152 -10.78 7.30 -15.49
CA THR A 152 -11.97 6.89 -14.75
C THR A 152 -12.75 8.11 -14.26
N ASP A 153 -14.07 7.99 -14.19
CA ASP A 153 -14.99 8.99 -13.63
C ASP A 153 -15.70 8.44 -12.37
N GLY A 154 -14.99 7.64 -11.57
CA GLY A 154 -15.51 7.00 -10.37
C GLY A 154 -14.62 5.86 -9.86
N PRO A 155 -15.14 5.04 -8.92
CA PRO A 155 -14.41 3.90 -8.39
C PRO A 155 -13.96 2.96 -9.51
N ALA A 156 -12.66 2.68 -9.56
CA ALA A 156 -12.05 1.82 -10.55
C ALA A 156 -11.06 0.86 -9.90
N ILE A 157 -10.83 -0.26 -10.57
CA ILE A 157 -9.94 -1.31 -10.08
C ILE A 157 -8.96 -1.66 -11.19
N THR A 158 -7.69 -1.49 -10.88
CA THR A 158 -6.59 -1.74 -11.80
C THR A 158 -5.76 -2.88 -11.25
N THR A 159 -5.60 -3.96 -12.03
CA THR A 159 -4.75 -5.09 -11.65
C THR A 159 -3.44 -5.07 -12.43
N PHE A 160 -2.35 -5.19 -11.68
CA PHE A 160 -1.00 -5.41 -12.18
C PHE A 160 -0.66 -6.89 -12.06
N GLN A 161 -0.28 -7.50 -13.17
CA GLN A 161 0.17 -8.89 -13.21
C GLN A 161 1.69 -8.92 -13.39
N VAL A 162 2.38 -9.65 -12.53
CA VAL A 162 3.80 -9.96 -12.71
C VAL A 162 3.95 -11.46 -12.96
N HIS A 163 4.62 -11.81 -14.05
CA HIS A 163 4.85 -13.19 -14.44
C HIS A 163 6.35 -13.50 -14.41
N ASN A 164 6.70 -14.57 -13.72
CA ASN A 164 8.04 -15.15 -13.69
C ASN A 164 7.95 -16.60 -14.17
N PRO A 165 8.48 -16.94 -15.36
CA PRO A 165 8.44 -18.31 -15.87
C PRO A 165 9.35 -19.26 -15.08
N ASP A 166 10.34 -18.70 -14.38
CA ASP A 166 11.21 -19.41 -13.46
C ASP A 166 10.65 -19.40 -12.03
N LEU A 167 11.36 -20.05 -11.10
CA LEU A 167 11.04 -19.98 -9.68
C LEU A 167 11.34 -18.59 -9.13
N TRP A 168 10.47 -18.09 -8.27
CA TRP A 168 10.72 -16.87 -7.52
C TRP A 168 11.80 -17.11 -6.45
N PRO A 169 12.74 -16.19 -6.25
CA PRO A 169 13.64 -16.24 -5.10
C PRO A 169 12.86 -16.29 -3.79
N GLU A 170 13.24 -17.18 -2.87
CA GLU A 170 12.57 -17.23 -1.57
C GLU A 170 13.05 -16.08 -0.69
N GLY A 171 12.11 -15.33 -0.10
CA GLY A 171 12.42 -14.27 0.84
C GLY A 171 11.33 -13.21 0.92
N LYS A 172 11.71 -12.01 1.35
CA LYS A 172 10.79 -10.88 1.53
C LYS A 172 10.71 -10.03 0.27
N TYR A 173 9.51 -9.61 -0.05
CA TYR A 173 9.19 -8.77 -1.17
C TYR A 173 8.34 -7.59 -0.71
N THR A 174 8.35 -6.54 -1.51
CA THR A 174 7.43 -5.42 -1.36
C THR A 174 6.92 -5.00 -2.74
N VAL A 175 5.68 -4.56 -2.77
CA VAL A 175 5.09 -3.88 -3.92
C VAL A 175 4.75 -2.45 -3.53
N ASP A 176 5.42 -1.50 -4.18
CA ASP A 176 5.19 -0.08 -4.02
C ASP A 176 4.26 0.41 -5.14
N ILE A 177 3.15 1.03 -4.76
CA ILE A 177 2.20 1.67 -5.67
C ILE A 177 2.39 3.17 -5.63
N THR A 178 2.62 3.77 -6.80
CA THR A 178 2.60 5.22 -6.97
C THR A 178 1.49 5.65 -7.90
N VAL A 179 0.77 6.72 -7.55
CA VAL A 179 -0.26 7.34 -8.38
C VAL A 179 0.20 8.74 -8.77
N ASP A 180 0.32 9.01 -10.06
CA ASP A 180 0.84 10.26 -10.63
C ASP A 180 2.19 10.65 -10.01
N GLY A 181 3.10 9.68 -9.95
CA GLY A 181 4.45 9.83 -9.37
C GLY A 181 4.49 10.01 -7.84
N LYS A 182 3.35 9.98 -7.15
CA LYS A 182 3.27 10.10 -5.68
C LYS A 182 3.08 8.72 -5.04
N PRO A 183 3.85 8.36 -4.00
CA PRO A 183 3.66 7.11 -3.28
C PRO A 183 2.27 7.08 -2.66
N ALA A 184 1.50 6.03 -2.97
CA ALA A 184 0.13 5.86 -2.53
C ALA A 184 0.02 4.77 -1.46
N ALA A 185 0.65 3.62 -1.69
CA ALA A 185 0.70 2.52 -0.75
C ALA A 185 1.89 1.61 -1.03
N SER A 186 2.33 0.88 -0.01
CA SER A 186 3.29 -0.21 -0.15
C SER A 186 2.75 -1.41 0.62
N GLN A 187 2.95 -2.61 0.08
CA GLN A 187 2.55 -3.84 0.74
C GLN A 187 3.69 -4.86 0.69
N ASP A 188 4.06 -5.34 1.87
CA ASP A 188 5.07 -6.38 2.03
C ASP A 188 4.43 -7.76 1.96
N PHE A 189 5.15 -8.71 1.37
CA PHE A 189 4.76 -10.11 1.31
C PHE A 189 6.01 -10.98 1.29
N ARG A 190 5.85 -12.29 1.45
CA ARG A 190 6.95 -13.25 1.34
C ARG A 190 6.66 -14.27 0.26
N ILE A 191 7.72 -14.71 -0.40
CA ILE A 191 7.68 -15.87 -1.27
C ILE A 191 8.56 -16.95 -0.66
N GLY A 192 8.06 -18.17 -0.64
CA GLY A 192 8.76 -19.34 -0.13
C GLY A 192 7.76 -20.43 0.21
N LYS A 193 8.28 -21.60 0.55
CA LYS A 193 7.44 -22.75 0.84
C LYS A 193 6.38 -22.45 1.92
N SER A 194 5.10 -22.62 1.57
CA SER A 194 3.95 -22.49 2.48
C SER A 194 3.95 -23.52 3.60
#